data_AF-A0A2A6P7C9-F1
#
_entry.id   AF-A0A2A6P7C9-F1
#
_cell.length_a   1.000
_cell.length_b   1.000
_cell.length_c   1.000
_cell.angle_alpha   90.00
_cell.angle_beta   90.00
_cell.angle_gamma   90.00
#
_symmetry.space_group_name_H-M   'P 1'
#
loop_
_entity.id
_entity.type
_entity.pdbx_description
1 polymer ?
#
loop_
_entity_poly.entity_id
_entity_poly.type
_entity_poly.pdbx_seq_one_letter_code
_entity_poly.pdbx_strand_id
1 'polypeptide(L)'
;MLSEWTPVALSADLPAGTVMPARTPAGPIALWRSQSGHAAASADRCPHRGMRLSHGFVRGEALSCIYHGWSYARTGNCLRIPAHPALTPPETIRVETHEVKESGGVIWVAVGEPTKQPPRLEGLAPLRSLTAHAGIAVLEAVAGAKADPEGLVWQVQSSQEIRLLLVPQEDDQTLIHVLLDDKSSASQRVAASRATESLRRTAEYLQAKGIAS
;
A
#
# COMPACT_ATOMS: atom_id res chain seq x y z
N MET A 1 -19.01 1.54 -1.05
CA MET A 1 -18.71 0.45 -0.09
C MET A 1 -17.25 0.11 -0.31
N LEU A 2 -16.37 0.36 0.66
CA LEU A 2 -14.94 0.01 0.52
C LEU A 2 -14.82 -1.51 0.44
N SER A 3 -14.00 -2.02 -0.47
CA SER A 3 -13.62 -3.43 -0.52
C SER A 3 -13.00 -3.85 0.82
N GLU A 4 -13.19 -5.11 1.22
CA GLU A 4 -12.54 -5.70 2.42
C GLU A 4 -10.99 -5.59 2.35
N TRP A 5 -10.46 -5.42 1.14
CA TRP A 5 -9.05 -5.30 0.82
C TRP A 5 -8.67 -3.88 0.43
N THR A 6 -7.61 -3.35 1.03
CA THR A 6 -6.99 -2.08 0.64
C THR A 6 -5.71 -2.36 -0.16
N PRO A 7 -5.54 -1.82 -1.38
CA PRO A 7 -4.29 -1.95 -2.13
C PRO A 7 -3.27 -0.96 -1.58
N VAL A 8 -2.29 -1.43 -0.80
CA VAL A 8 -1.43 -0.53 -0.01
C VAL A 8 -0.09 -0.20 -0.67
N ALA A 9 0.35 -1.03 -1.60
CA ALA A 9 1.64 -0.90 -2.30
C ALA A 9 1.66 -1.76 -3.56
N LEU A 10 2.61 -1.50 -4.46
CA LEU A 10 2.95 -2.46 -5.52
C LEU A 10 3.94 -3.50 -4.96
N SER A 11 3.84 -4.74 -5.43
CA SER A 11 4.75 -5.83 -5.01
C SER A 11 6.22 -5.48 -5.23
N ALA A 12 6.52 -4.75 -6.31
CA ALA A 12 7.87 -4.31 -6.66
C ALA A 12 8.43 -3.20 -5.76
N ASP A 13 7.56 -2.44 -5.08
CA ASP A 13 7.96 -1.37 -4.16
C ASP A 13 8.47 -1.93 -2.81
N LEU A 14 8.23 -3.22 -2.55
CA LEU A 14 8.65 -3.93 -1.33
C LEU A 14 9.54 -5.14 -1.66
N PRO A 15 10.85 -4.95 -1.93
CA PRO A 15 11.79 -6.04 -2.14
C PRO A 15 11.95 -6.95 -0.91
N ALA A 16 12.48 -8.16 -1.11
CA ALA A 16 12.77 -9.08 0.00
C ALA A 16 13.74 -8.46 1.02
N GLY A 17 13.48 -8.67 2.31
CA GLY A 17 14.29 -8.12 3.40
C GLY A 17 14.05 -6.63 3.68
N THR A 18 12.99 -6.03 3.14
CA THR A 18 12.69 -4.60 3.33
C THR A 18 11.41 -4.37 4.14
N VAL A 19 11.29 -3.16 4.67
CA VAL A 19 10.10 -2.65 5.35
C VAL A 19 9.83 -1.22 4.85
N MET A 20 8.56 -0.87 4.73
CA MET A 20 8.11 0.47 4.37
C MET A 20 6.84 0.85 5.17
N PRO A 21 6.58 2.15 5.35
CA PRO A 21 5.29 2.60 5.87
C PRO A 21 4.20 2.39 4.82
N ALA A 22 3.03 1.98 5.27
CA ALA A 22 1.81 1.98 4.48
C ALA A 22 0.60 2.25 5.38
N ARG A 23 -0.62 2.28 4.81
CA ARG A 23 -1.83 2.62 5.55
C ARG A 23 -3.03 1.82 5.09
N THR A 24 -3.88 1.47 6.04
CA THR A 24 -5.23 0.96 5.81
C THR A 24 -6.25 1.90 6.47
N PRO A 25 -7.56 1.73 6.23
CA PRO A 25 -8.59 2.43 6.99
C PRO A 25 -8.52 2.23 8.52
N ALA A 26 -7.88 1.15 8.99
CA ALA A 26 -7.69 0.90 10.42
C ALA A 26 -6.51 1.69 11.03
N GLY A 27 -5.60 2.20 10.21
CA GLY A 27 -4.46 3.00 10.67
C GLY A 27 -3.15 2.73 9.92
N PRO A 28 -2.04 3.30 10.42
CA PRO A 28 -0.72 3.09 9.85
C PRO A 28 -0.20 1.68 10.12
N ILE A 29 0.42 1.09 9.10
CA ILE A 29 1.02 -0.24 9.15
C ILE A 29 2.49 -0.20 8.74
N ALA A 30 3.28 -1.10 9.32
CA ALA A 30 4.58 -1.49 8.80
C ALA A 30 4.35 -2.64 7.81
N LEU A 31 4.54 -2.36 6.52
CA LEU A 31 4.50 -3.37 5.48
C LEU A 31 5.92 -3.87 5.23
N TRP A 32 6.14 -5.17 5.37
CA TRP A 32 7.47 -5.76 5.29
C TRP A 32 7.49 -7.08 4.54
N ARG A 33 8.63 -7.41 3.95
CA ARG A 33 8.84 -8.68 3.26
C ARG A 33 10.01 -9.41 3.90
N SER A 34 9.76 -10.66 4.29
CA SER A 34 10.82 -11.51 4.80
C SER A 34 11.93 -11.76 3.77
N GLN A 35 13.07 -12.26 4.22
CA GLN A 35 14.17 -12.61 3.33
C GLN A 35 13.75 -13.71 2.33
N SER A 36 12.89 -14.64 2.75
CA SER A 36 12.34 -15.66 1.86
C SER A 36 11.22 -15.14 0.94
N GLY A 37 10.90 -13.85 0.98
CA GLY A 37 9.94 -13.22 0.07
C GLY A 37 8.50 -13.13 0.56
N HIS A 38 8.18 -13.53 1.80
CA HIS A 38 6.81 -13.46 2.30
C HIS A 38 6.44 -12.04 2.76
N ALA A 39 5.42 -11.44 2.15
CA ALA A 39 4.86 -10.18 2.61
C ALA A 39 4.07 -10.34 3.91
N ALA A 40 4.12 -9.33 4.77
CA ALA A 40 3.38 -9.24 6.02
C ALA A 40 3.10 -7.77 6.37
N ALA A 41 2.03 -7.55 7.12
CA ALA A 41 1.62 -6.23 7.59
C ALA A 41 1.39 -6.30 9.10
N SER A 42 2.03 -5.39 9.82
CA SER A 42 1.86 -5.23 11.27
C SER A 42 1.42 -3.81 11.57
N ALA A 43 0.72 -3.57 12.67
CA ALA A 43 0.47 -2.19 13.13
C ALA A 43 1.81 -1.44 13.25
N ASP A 44 1.85 -0.17 12.82
CA ASP A 44 3.09 0.61 12.79
C ASP A 44 3.50 1.16 14.17
N ARG A 45 3.45 0.29 15.19
CA ARG A 45 3.70 0.67 16.58
C ARG A 45 4.24 -0.49 17.38
N CYS A 46 5.50 -0.37 17.80
CA CYS A 46 6.14 -1.35 18.66
C CYS A 46 5.46 -1.37 20.06
N PRO A 47 4.97 -2.52 20.55
CA PRO A 47 4.30 -2.62 21.85
C PRO A 47 5.20 -2.30 23.05
N HIS A 48 6.52 -2.27 22.87
CA HIS A 48 7.46 -1.92 23.94
C HIS A 48 7.38 -0.44 24.34
N ARG A 49 7.62 0.48 23.38
CA ARG A 49 7.67 1.94 23.63
C ARG A 49 7.09 2.79 22.49
N GLY A 50 6.31 2.19 21.61
CA GLY A 50 5.55 2.92 20.58
C GLY A 50 6.36 3.40 19.37
N MET A 51 7.64 3.03 19.23
CA MET A 51 8.40 3.34 18.00
C MET A 51 7.73 2.73 16.78
N ARG A 52 7.68 3.49 15.67
CA ARG A 52 7.17 2.99 14.39
C ARG A 52 8.03 1.83 13.89
N LEU A 53 7.40 0.72 13.57
CA LEU A 53 8.08 -0.47 13.08
C LEU A 53 8.47 -0.35 11.60
N SER A 54 7.82 0.56 10.87
CA SER A 54 8.17 0.93 9.49
C SER A 54 9.56 1.55 9.35
N HIS A 55 10.10 2.13 10.44
CA HIS A 55 11.49 2.59 10.52
C HIS A 55 12.47 1.48 10.97
N GLY A 56 11.96 0.25 11.17
CA GLY A 56 12.75 -0.91 11.54
C GLY A 56 13.55 -1.49 10.39
N PHE A 57 13.90 -2.76 10.53
CA PHE A 57 14.56 -3.54 9.49
C PHE A 57 14.16 -5.00 9.58
N VAL A 58 14.21 -5.72 8.47
CA VAL A 58 13.94 -7.16 8.45
C VAL A 58 15.23 -7.92 8.75
N ARG A 59 15.14 -8.96 9.59
CA ARG A 59 16.21 -9.94 9.84
C ARG A 59 15.68 -11.34 9.59
N GLY A 60 16.02 -11.92 8.44
CA GLY A 60 15.49 -13.22 8.02
C GLY A 60 13.96 -13.16 7.91
N GLU A 61 13.27 -13.88 8.79
CA GLU A 61 11.81 -14.02 8.79
C GLU A 61 11.08 -13.11 9.80
N ALA A 62 11.77 -12.09 10.34
CA ALA A 62 11.24 -11.24 11.40
C ALA A 62 11.45 -9.75 11.13
N LEU A 63 10.49 -8.93 11.54
CA LEU A 63 10.61 -7.47 11.58
C LEU A 63 11.20 -7.03 12.91
N SER A 64 12.28 -6.27 12.88
CA SER A 64 12.96 -5.77 14.08
C SER A 64 12.78 -4.26 14.25
N CYS A 65 12.35 -3.86 15.45
CA CYS A 65 12.23 -2.46 15.83
C CYS A 65 13.61 -1.79 15.92
N ILE A 66 13.78 -0.63 15.28
CA ILE A 66 15.05 0.11 15.30
C ILE A 66 15.45 0.61 16.69
N TYR A 67 14.50 0.76 17.62
CA TYR A 67 14.79 1.36 18.92
C TYR A 67 15.59 0.42 19.84
N HIS A 68 15.05 -0.77 20.13
CA HIS A 68 15.68 -1.74 21.05
C HIS A 68 15.90 -3.11 20.41
N GLY A 69 15.66 -3.24 19.10
CA GLY A 69 15.87 -4.48 18.36
C GLY A 69 14.91 -5.61 18.70
N TRP A 70 13.77 -5.33 19.34
CA TRP A 70 12.73 -6.35 19.53
C TRP A 70 12.26 -6.84 18.16
N SER A 71 12.30 -8.15 17.96
CA SER A 71 11.95 -8.79 16.69
C SER A 71 10.59 -9.46 16.79
N TYR A 72 9.77 -9.35 15.73
CA TYR A 72 8.41 -9.87 15.67
C TYR A 72 8.25 -10.79 14.46
N ALA A 73 7.53 -11.89 14.66
CA ALA A 73 7.13 -12.81 13.60
C ALA A 73 6.03 -12.19 12.72
N ARG A 74 5.75 -12.84 11.58
CA ARG A 74 4.59 -12.52 10.72
C ARG A 74 3.24 -12.65 11.46
N THR A 75 3.17 -13.47 12.50
CA THR A 75 1.99 -13.64 13.38
C THR A 75 1.93 -12.62 14.52
N GLY A 76 2.89 -11.70 14.57
CA GLY A 76 2.98 -10.63 15.56
C GLY A 76 3.74 -10.97 16.83
N ASN A 77 4.00 -12.26 17.09
CA ASN A 77 4.69 -12.71 18.32
C ASN A 77 6.11 -12.14 18.41
N CYS A 78 6.50 -11.65 19.59
CA CYS A 78 7.88 -11.28 19.85
C CYS A 78 8.76 -12.52 19.89
N LEU A 79 9.76 -12.56 19.02
CA LEU A 79 10.70 -13.68 18.89
C LEU A 79 11.98 -13.45 19.68
N ARG A 80 12.39 -12.19 19.85
CA ARG A 80 13.69 -11.87 20.43
C ARG A 80 13.68 -10.50 21.10
N ILE A 81 14.25 -10.45 22.31
CA ILE A 81 14.57 -9.22 23.04
C ILE A 81 16.10 -9.19 23.21
N PRO A 82 16.84 -8.36 22.44
CA PRO A 82 18.31 -8.41 22.42
C PRO A 82 18.98 -8.21 23.79
N ALA A 83 18.41 -7.39 24.67
CA ALA A 83 18.92 -7.14 26.01
C ALA A 83 18.81 -8.36 26.95
N HIS A 84 17.95 -9.33 26.61
CA HIS A 84 17.74 -10.55 27.37
C HIS A 84 17.83 -11.77 26.42
N PRO A 85 19.03 -12.11 25.92
CA PRO A 85 19.18 -13.08 24.84
C PRO A 85 18.81 -14.52 25.22
N ALA A 86 18.82 -14.86 26.51
CA ALA A 86 18.40 -16.16 27.02
C ALA A 86 16.89 -16.23 27.37
N LEU A 87 16.19 -15.09 27.32
CA LEU A 87 14.76 -15.05 27.60
C LEU A 87 13.98 -15.48 26.35
N THR A 88 13.13 -16.48 26.51
CA THR A 88 12.01 -16.73 25.58
C THR A 88 10.94 -15.66 25.85
N PRO A 89 10.65 -14.74 24.93
CA PRO A 89 9.64 -13.72 25.16
C PRO A 89 8.25 -14.35 25.41
N PRO A 90 7.46 -13.83 26.37
CA PRO A 90 6.09 -14.29 26.58
C PRO A 90 5.22 -14.14 25.33
N GLU A 91 4.32 -15.10 25.09
CA GLU A 91 3.38 -15.06 23.95
C GLU A 91 2.42 -13.85 23.99
N THR A 92 2.25 -13.23 25.16
CA THR A 92 1.43 -12.02 25.32
C THR A 92 2.08 -10.79 24.70
N ILE A 93 3.39 -10.81 24.42
CA ILE A 93 4.07 -9.71 23.73
C ILE A 93 3.88 -9.87 22.22
N ARG A 94 2.87 -9.18 21.69
CA ARG A 94 2.50 -9.23 20.28
C ARG A 94 2.32 -7.84 19.68
N VAL A 95 2.68 -7.69 18.42
CA VAL A 95 2.18 -6.60 17.57
C VAL A 95 0.94 -7.09 16.83
N GLU A 96 -0.05 -6.22 16.65
CA GLU A 96 -1.20 -6.50 15.81
C GLU A 96 -0.76 -6.72 14.35
N THR A 97 -1.43 -7.64 13.65
CA THR A 97 -1.11 -8.02 12.27
C THR A 97 -2.36 -8.05 11.42
N HIS A 98 -2.21 -7.79 10.12
CA HIS A 98 -3.30 -7.83 9.15
C HIS A 98 -3.08 -8.94 8.12
N GLU A 99 -4.16 -9.47 7.55
CA GLU A 99 -4.03 -10.43 6.44
C GLU A 99 -3.49 -9.72 5.19
N VAL A 100 -2.53 -10.36 4.53
CA VAL A 100 -1.88 -9.84 3.32
C VAL A 100 -2.03 -10.82 2.18
N LYS A 101 -2.38 -10.32 1.00
CA LYS A 101 -2.41 -11.06 -0.26
C LYS A 101 -1.72 -10.26 -1.35
N GLU A 102 -1.01 -10.96 -2.24
CA GLU A 102 -0.46 -10.36 -3.45
C GLU A 102 -1.27 -10.85 -4.65
N SER A 103 -1.77 -9.91 -5.44
CA SER A 103 -2.63 -10.20 -6.59
C SER A 103 -2.50 -9.06 -7.61
N GLY A 104 -2.28 -9.40 -8.89
CA GLY A 104 -2.07 -8.40 -9.95
C GLY A 104 -0.81 -7.53 -9.79
N GLY A 105 0.20 -8.02 -9.07
CA GLY A 105 1.39 -7.23 -8.71
C GLY A 105 1.14 -6.11 -7.69
N VAL A 106 0.00 -6.17 -7.00
CA VAL A 106 -0.42 -5.26 -5.93
C VAL A 106 -0.45 -6.02 -4.61
N ILE A 107 -0.01 -5.38 -3.53
CA ILE A 107 -0.11 -5.87 -2.16
C ILE A 107 -1.41 -5.36 -1.56
N TRP A 108 -2.28 -6.30 -1.20
CA TRP A 108 -3.58 -6.06 -0.61
C TRP A 108 -3.54 -6.40 0.88
N VAL A 109 -4.08 -5.52 1.71
CA VAL A 109 -4.21 -5.72 3.16
C VAL A 109 -5.67 -5.65 3.55
N ALA A 110 -6.15 -6.68 4.26
CA ALA A 110 -7.51 -6.72 4.77
C ALA A 110 -7.64 -5.97 6.09
N VAL A 111 -8.78 -5.30 6.30
CA VAL A 111 -9.20 -4.79 7.60
C VAL A 111 -10.29 -5.71 8.14
N GLY A 112 -10.03 -6.33 9.29
CA GLY A 112 -10.93 -7.36 9.84
C GLY A 112 -10.71 -8.74 9.21
N GLU A 113 -11.76 -9.55 9.20
CA GLU A 113 -11.76 -10.90 8.63
C GLU A 113 -12.36 -10.87 7.21
N PRO A 114 -11.55 -10.99 6.14
CA PRO A 114 -12.06 -10.93 4.78
C PRO A 114 -12.87 -12.19 4.43
N THR A 115 -14.00 -12.02 3.75
CA THR A 115 -14.83 -13.10 3.21
C THR A 115 -14.57 -13.36 1.72
N LYS A 116 -13.94 -12.41 1.03
CA LYS A 116 -13.61 -12.48 -0.40
C LYS A 116 -12.11 -12.43 -0.63
N GLN A 117 -11.66 -12.87 -1.81
CA GLN A 117 -10.29 -12.64 -2.27
C GLN A 117 -10.15 -11.21 -2.84
N PRO A 118 -8.94 -10.62 -2.83
CA PRO A 118 -8.71 -9.35 -3.51
C PRO A 118 -8.89 -9.50 -5.04
N PRO A 119 -9.12 -8.38 -5.76
CA PRO A 119 -9.19 -8.39 -7.22
C PRO A 119 -7.95 -9.04 -7.86
N ARG A 120 -8.18 -9.80 -8.94
CA ARG A 120 -7.09 -10.47 -9.70
C ARG A 120 -6.36 -9.54 -10.66
N LEU A 121 -7.05 -8.51 -11.14
CA LEU A 121 -6.53 -7.53 -12.10
C LEU A 121 -5.96 -8.22 -13.36
N GLU A 122 -6.68 -9.19 -13.92
CA GLU A 122 -6.23 -9.98 -15.06
C GLU A 122 -5.95 -9.10 -16.29
N GLY A 123 -4.83 -9.35 -16.98
CA GLY A 123 -4.39 -8.58 -18.13
C GLY A 123 -3.81 -7.20 -17.80
N LEU A 124 -3.67 -6.85 -16.52
CA LEU A 124 -3.07 -5.59 -16.09
C LEU A 124 -1.68 -5.80 -15.45
N ALA A 125 -0.79 -4.85 -15.71
CA ALA A 125 0.53 -4.75 -15.10
C ALA A 125 0.67 -3.43 -14.34
N PRO A 126 1.22 -3.43 -13.11
CA PRO A 126 1.54 -2.21 -12.40
C PRO A 126 2.62 -1.38 -13.12
N LEU A 127 2.39 -0.07 -13.20
CA LEU A 127 3.34 0.90 -13.73
C LEU A 127 4.14 1.57 -12.62
N ARG A 128 3.43 2.19 -11.67
CA ARG A 128 4.01 2.95 -10.54
C ARG A 128 2.94 3.37 -9.54
N SER A 129 3.39 3.86 -8.39
CA SER A 129 2.57 4.58 -7.41
C SER A 129 2.89 6.08 -7.43
N LEU A 130 1.93 6.92 -7.05
CA LEU A 130 2.11 8.34 -6.75
C LEU A 130 1.08 8.82 -5.71
N THR A 131 1.42 9.85 -4.96
CA THR A 131 0.50 10.50 -3.99
C THR A 131 0.00 11.80 -4.56
N ALA A 132 -1.32 12.00 -4.57
CA ALA A 132 -1.95 13.27 -4.87
C ALA A 132 -2.40 13.97 -3.58
N HIS A 133 -2.16 15.27 -3.47
CA HIS A 133 -2.75 16.12 -2.42
C HIS A 133 -4.15 16.60 -2.83
N ALA A 134 -5.01 15.64 -3.11
CA ALA A 134 -6.40 15.85 -3.50
C ALA A 134 -7.23 14.61 -3.14
N GLY A 135 -8.48 14.85 -2.73
CA GLY A 135 -9.42 13.77 -2.42
C GLY A 135 -9.84 13.00 -3.67
N ILE A 136 -10.34 11.78 -3.46
CA ILE A 136 -10.80 10.88 -4.53
C ILE A 136 -11.86 11.56 -5.42
N ALA A 137 -12.80 12.32 -4.85
CA ALA A 137 -13.85 13.00 -5.60
C ALA A 137 -13.29 14.00 -6.62
N VAL A 138 -12.19 14.69 -6.30
CA VAL A 138 -11.54 15.63 -7.22
C VAL A 138 -10.81 14.87 -8.33
N LEU A 139 -10.13 13.78 -8.00
CA LEU A 139 -9.48 12.92 -9.00
C LEU A 139 -10.50 12.33 -9.98
N GLU A 140 -11.65 11.87 -9.50
CA GLU A 140 -12.77 11.40 -10.30
C GLU A 140 -13.31 12.50 -11.25
N ALA A 141 -13.49 13.71 -10.73
CA ALA A 141 -13.96 14.85 -11.52
C ALA A 141 -12.98 15.21 -12.65
N VAL A 142 -11.67 15.23 -12.35
CA VAL A 142 -10.62 15.48 -13.36
C VAL A 142 -10.52 14.37 -14.38
N ALA A 143 -10.67 13.11 -13.95
CA ALA A 143 -10.66 11.95 -14.84
C ALA A 143 -11.91 11.88 -15.72
N GLY A 144 -13.02 12.50 -15.30
CA GLY A 144 -14.33 12.35 -15.94
C GLY A 144 -14.92 10.95 -15.75
N ALA A 145 -14.50 10.22 -14.71
CA ALA A 145 -14.89 8.84 -14.43
C ALA A 145 -15.02 8.59 -12.93
N LYS A 146 -15.78 7.57 -12.54
CA LYS A 146 -15.96 7.16 -11.14
C LYS A 146 -15.18 5.89 -10.85
N ALA A 147 -14.66 5.78 -9.62
CA ALA A 147 -14.03 4.56 -9.16
C ALA A 147 -15.10 3.51 -8.81
N ASP A 148 -14.85 2.27 -9.22
CA ASP A 148 -15.55 1.09 -8.73
C ASP A 148 -14.64 0.33 -7.73
N PRO A 149 -15.07 -0.81 -7.14
CA PRO A 149 -14.23 -1.59 -6.24
C PRO A 149 -12.92 -2.15 -6.85
N GLU A 150 -12.80 -2.20 -8.17
CA GLU A 150 -11.59 -2.60 -8.91
C GLU A 150 -10.77 -1.38 -9.39
N GLY A 151 -11.21 -0.17 -9.06
CA GLY A 151 -10.54 1.10 -9.35
C GLY A 151 -11.20 1.90 -10.47
N LEU A 152 -10.66 3.08 -10.71
CA LEU A 152 -11.15 4.00 -11.75
C LEU A 152 -10.56 3.63 -13.12
N VAL A 153 -11.42 3.40 -14.10
CA VAL A 153 -11.03 3.29 -15.52
C VAL A 153 -10.95 4.68 -16.13
N TRP A 154 -9.78 5.03 -16.64
CA TRP A 154 -9.54 6.32 -17.28
C TRP A 154 -9.05 6.13 -18.71
N GLN A 155 -9.74 6.76 -19.66
CA GLN A 155 -9.39 6.75 -21.07
C GLN A 155 -8.50 7.96 -21.40
N VAL A 156 -7.25 7.69 -21.79
CA VAL A 156 -6.26 8.71 -22.16
C VAL A 156 -6.07 8.74 -23.67
N GLN A 157 -6.10 9.93 -24.27
CA GLN A 157 -5.81 10.17 -25.68
C GLN A 157 -6.59 9.24 -26.64
N SER A 158 -7.85 8.96 -26.30
CA SER A 158 -8.82 8.20 -27.12
C SER A 158 -8.42 6.76 -27.49
N SER A 159 -7.40 6.16 -26.86
CA SER A 159 -6.96 4.80 -27.22
C SER A 159 -6.25 4.01 -26.12
N GLN A 160 -5.77 4.65 -25.04
CA GLN A 160 -5.09 3.94 -23.95
C GLN A 160 -5.95 3.97 -22.68
N GLU A 161 -6.30 2.79 -22.20
CA GLU A 161 -6.95 2.61 -20.91
C GLU A 161 -5.90 2.58 -19.79
N ILE A 162 -6.15 3.35 -18.74
CA ILE A 162 -5.38 3.34 -17.49
C ILE A 162 -6.33 2.99 -16.36
N ARG A 163 -5.95 2.00 -15.54
CA ARG A 163 -6.64 1.70 -14.29
C ARG A 163 -5.94 2.37 -13.13
N LEU A 164 -6.69 3.12 -12.32
CA LEU A 164 -6.20 3.77 -11.12
C LEU A 164 -6.84 3.14 -9.88
N LEU A 165 -6.05 2.50 -9.02
CA LEU A 165 -6.52 2.15 -7.68
C LEU A 165 -6.31 3.38 -6.79
N LEU A 166 -7.41 3.94 -6.29
CA LEU A 166 -7.42 5.15 -5.48
C LEU A 166 -7.60 4.78 -4.02
N VAL A 167 -6.63 5.12 -3.18
CA VAL A 167 -6.65 4.79 -1.75
C VAL A 167 -6.58 6.05 -0.92
N PRO A 168 -7.62 6.37 -0.14
CA PRO A 168 -7.64 7.58 0.67
C PRO A 168 -6.56 7.49 1.75
N GLN A 169 -5.91 8.62 2.01
CA GLN A 169 -4.90 8.83 3.04
C GLN A 169 -5.37 9.94 4.00
N GLU A 170 -4.52 10.36 4.94
CA GLU A 170 -4.79 11.52 5.80
C GLU A 170 -4.72 12.84 5.00
N ASP A 171 -5.29 13.91 5.55
CA ASP A 171 -5.17 15.28 5.04
C ASP A 171 -5.57 15.45 3.56
N ASP A 172 -6.69 14.83 3.16
CA ASP A 172 -7.21 14.83 1.79
C ASP A 172 -6.20 14.35 0.74
N GLN A 173 -5.25 13.50 1.13
CA GLN A 173 -4.35 12.85 0.19
C GLN A 173 -4.95 11.56 -0.37
N THR A 174 -4.55 11.20 -1.58
CA THR A 174 -4.89 9.94 -2.22
C THR A 174 -3.63 9.27 -2.74
N LEU A 175 -3.39 8.03 -2.32
CA LEU A 175 -2.41 7.14 -2.96
C LEU A 175 -3.03 6.56 -4.22
N ILE A 176 -2.30 6.65 -5.33
CA ILE A 176 -2.75 6.20 -6.64
C ILE A 176 -1.79 5.11 -7.11
N HIS A 177 -2.29 3.89 -7.31
CA HIS A 177 -1.59 2.85 -8.04
C HIS A 177 -2.03 2.87 -9.50
N VAL A 178 -1.08 3.00 -10.41
CA VAL A 178 -1.32 3.08 -11.85
C VAL A 178 -1.07 1.71 -12.47
N LEU A 179 -2.06 1.18 -13.16
CA LEU A 179 -1.99 -0.08 -13.89
C LEU A 179 -2.39 0.13 -15.35
N LEU A 180 -1.81 -0.68 -16.22
CA LEU A 180 -2.02 -0.65 -17.67
C LEU A 180 -2.21 -2.07 -18.19
N ASP A 181 -2.68 -2.21 -19.42
CA ASP A 181 -2.60 -3.48 -20.16
C ASP A 181 -1.17 -4.05 -20.12
N ASP A 182 -1.04 -5.33 -19.81
CA ASP A 182 0.23 -6.03 -19.63
C ASP A 182 1.09 -6.13 -20.90
N LYS A 183 0.50 -5.89 -22.08
CA LYS A 183 1.17 -5.82 -23.38
C LYS A 183 1.53 -4.38 -23.78
N SER A 184 1.31 -3.40 -22.90
CA SER A 184 1.68 -2.00 -23.16
C SER A 184 3.17 -1.86 -23.49
N SER A 185 3.46 -1.25 -24.64
CA SER A 185 4.81 -0.91 -25.07
C SER A 185 5.48 0.12 -24.14
N ALA A 186 6.80 0.25 -24.24
CA ALA A 186 7.54 1.24 -23.45
C ALA A 186 7.04 2.68 -23.66
N SER A 187 6.69 3.06 -24.90
CA SER A 187 6.14 4.39 -25.20
C SER A 187 4.77 4.60 -24.57
N GLN A 188 3.89 3.59 -24.61
CA GLN A 188 2.60 3.61 -23.92
C GLN A 188 2.76 3.74 -22.39
N ARG A 189 3.74 3.05 -21.79
CA ARG A 189 4.05 3.18 -20.36
C ARG A 189 4.53 4.58 -20.00
N VAL A 190 5.39 5.19 -20.82
CA VAL A 190 5.84 6.58 -20.61
C VAL A 190 4.69 7.56 -20.78
N ALA A 191 3.85 7.39 -21.80
CA ALA A 191 2.68 8.23 -22.04
C ALA A 191 1.72 8.19 -20.85
N ALA A 192 1.38 6.99 -20.37
CA ALA A 192 0.56 6.80 -19.18
C ALA A 192 1.16 7.46 -17.94
N SER A 193 2.46 7.26 -17.66
CA SER A 193 3.08 7.89 -16.50
C SER A 193 3.01 9.42 -16.56
N ARG A 194 3.12 10.03 -17.74
CA ARG A 194 3.00 11.47 -17.92
C ARG A 194 1.55 11.92 -17.78
N ALA A 195 0.61 11.18 -18.33
CA ALA A 195 -0.81 11.47 -18.24
C ALA A 195 -1.29 11.46 -16.78
N THR A 196 -0.91 10.44 -15.99
CA THR A 196 -1.29 10.38 -14.58
C THR A 196 -0.64 11.49 -13.75
N GLU A 197 0.59 11.90 -14.06
CA GLU A 197 1.22 13.06 -13.42
C GLU A 197 0.48 14.37 -13.74
N SER A 198 0.00 14.56 -14.98
CA SER A 198 -0.83 15.70 -15.34
C SER A 198 -2.19 15.69 -14.63
N LEU A 199 -2.82 14.51 -14.51
CA LEU A 199 -4.06 14.33 -13.73
C LEU A 199 -3.84 14.71 -12.26
N ARG A 200 -2.76 14.22 -11.63
CA ARG A 200 -2.38 14.58 -10.26
C ARG A 200 -2.27 16.09 -10.09
N ARG A 201 -1.46 16.75 -10.94
CA ARG A 201 -1.23 18.20 -10.85
C ARG A 201 -2.51 19.02 -11.01
N THR A 202 -3.39 18.58 -11.91
CA THR A 202 -4.67 19.25 -12.14
C THR A 202 -5.59 19.10 -10.93
N ALA A 203 -5.67 17.90 -10.34
CA ALA A 203 -6.46 17.64 -9.14
C ALA A 203 -5.94 18.45 -7.94
N GLU A 204 -4.62 18.45 -7.70
CA GLU A 204 -3.98 19.24 -6.63
C GLU A 204 -4.26 20.74 -6.81
N TYR A 205 -4.19 21.25 -8.04
CA TYR A 205 -4.52 22.65 -8.34
C TYR A 205 -5.98 23.00 -8.03
N LEU A 206 -6.93 22.15 -8.44
CA LEU A 206 -8.36 22.39 -8.21
C LEU A 206 -8.74 22.30 -6.72
N GLN A 207 -8.18 21.33 -5.99
CA GLN A 207 -8.34 21.20 -4.54
C GLN A 207 -7.83 22.46 -3.83
N ALA A 208 -6.62 22.92 -4.16
CA ALA A 208 -6.02 24.12 -3.56
C ALA A 208 -6.82 25.40 -3.82
N LYS A 209 -7.63 25.44 -4.88
CA LYS A 209 -8.49 26.59 -5.22
C LYS A 209 -9.93 26.46 -4.72
N GLY A 210 -10.32 25.32 -4.14
CA GLY A 210 -11.70 25.05 -3.74
C GLY A 210 -12.69 24.99 -4.91
N ILE A 211 -12.22 24.63 -6.12
CA ILE A 211 -13.04 24.64 -7.35
C ILE A 211 -13.76 23.31 -7.57
N ALA A 212 -13.32 22.24 -6.90
CA ALA A 212 -13.90 20.91 -7.00
C ALA A 212 -14.49 20.49 -5.64
N SER A 213 -15.74 20.84 -5.39
CA SER A 213 -16.55 20.36 -4.26
C SER A 213 -17.95 20.02 -4.74
#